data_AF-A0A2A7UXP1-F1
#
_entry.id   AF-A0A2A7UXP1-F1
#
_cell.length_a   1.000
_cell.length_b   1.000
_cell.length_c   1.000
_cell.angle_alpha   90.00
_cell.angle_beta   90.00
_cell.angle_gamma   90.00
#
_symmetry.space_group_name_H-M   'P 1'
#
loop_
_entity.id
_entity.type
_entity.pdbx_description
1 polymer ?
#
loop_
_entity_poly.entity_id
_entity_poly.type
_entity_poly.pdbx_seq_one_letter_code
_entity_poly.pdbx_strand_id
1 'polypeptide(L)'
;MRRLRLDDDLAEDVEAAIPQALAEAEVFLDGKLYATAQAKADAQDLRGIVCTPDIIAAQLLLVDALVADNGEDAVETKRTRAFNMLRRHRNMGA
;
A
#
# COMPACT_ATOMS: atom_id res chain seq x y z
N MET A 1 22.34 9.41 -3.33
CA MET A 1 21.16 8.58 -3.68
C MET A 1 21.53 7.67 -4.84
N ARG A 2 21.54 6.34 -4.65
CA ARG A 2 21.57 5.41 -5.79
C ARG A 2 20.17 5.41 -6.39
N ARG A 3 20.03 5.91 -7.62
CA ARG A 3 18.80 5.71 -8.40
C ARG A 3 18.69 4.21 -8.71
N LEU A 4 17.57 3.60 -8.36
CA LEU A 4 17.22 2.29 -8.91
C LEU A 4 17.23 2.46 -10.44
N ARG A 5 17.98 1.62 -11.16
CA ARG A 5 17.86 1.54 -12.61
C ARG A 5 16.54 0.82 -12.86
N LEU A 6 15.47 1.59 -12.94
CA LEU A 6 14.24 1.15 -13.57
C LEU A 6 14.48 1.29 -15.07
N ASP A 7 14.28 0.23 -15.84
CA ASP A 7 14.02 0.42 -17.27
C ASP A 7 12.62 1.05 -17.43
N ASP A 8 12.34 1.61 -18.61
CA ASP A 8 11.11 2.37 -18.83
C ASP A 8 9.86 1.49 -18.62
N ASP A 9 9.95 0.20 -18.99
CA ASP A 9 8.90 -0.80 -18.76
C ASP A 9 8.60 -1.00 -17.26
N LEU A 10 9.65 -1.16 -16.44
CA LEU A 10 9.48 -1.31 -14.99
C LEU A 10 8.92 -0.04 -14.33
N ALA A 11 9.24 1.14 -14.85
CA ALA A 11 8.66 2.39 -14.36
C ALA A 11 7.15 2.45 -14.64
N GLU A 12 6.73 2.09 -15.85
CA GLU A 12 5.31 2.02 -16.24
C GLU A 12 4.55 0.98 -15.39
N ASP A 13 5.14 -0.20 -15.17
CA ASP A 13 4.54 -1.25 -14.34
C ASP A 13 4.36 -0.80 -12.89
N VAL A 14 5.37 -0.13 -12.31
CA VAL A 14 5.29 0.44 -10.97
C VAL A 14 4.20 1.49 -10.89
N GLU A 15 4.11 2.41 -11.86
CA GLU A 15 3.07 3.42 -11.91
C GLU A 15 1.67 2.80 -11.99
N ALA A 16 1.50 1.75 -12.78
CA ALA A 16 0.24 1.01 -12.91
C ALA A 16 -0.13 0.21 -11.64
N ALA A 17 0.86 -0.25 -10.87
CA ALA A 17 0.66 -1.03 -9.65
C ALA A 17 0.33 -0.18 -8.41
N ILE A 18 0.83 1.07 -8.33
CA ILE A 18 0.55 1.98 -7.20
C ILE A 18 -0.95 2.12 -6.87
N PRO A 19 -1.84 2.45 -7.83
CA PRO A 19 -3.27 2.60 -7.52
C PRO A 19 -3.92 1.28 -7.10
N GLN A 20 -3.43 0.14 -7.60
CA GLN A 20 -3.92 -1.19 -7.20
C GLN A 20 -3.51 -1.54 -5.78
N ALA A 21 -2.24 -1.31 -5.43
CA ALA A 21 -1.72 -1.50 -4.08
C ALA A 21 -2.44 -0.60 -3.05
N LEU A 22 -2.72 0.65 -3.42
CA LEU A 22 -3.52 1.55 -2.59
C LEU A 22 -4.92 0.98 -2.35
N ALA A 23 -5.61 0.56 -3.41
CA ALA A 23 -6.96 0.00 -3.31
C ALA A 23 -6.99 -1.29 -2.47
N GLU A 24 -6.03 -2.21 -2.66
CA GLU A 24 -5.89 -3.42 -1.84
C GLU A 24 -5.69 -3.06 -0.35
N ALA A 25 -4.85 -2.05 -0.06
CA ALA A 25 -4.61 -1.60 1.30
C ALA A 25 -5.86 -0.98 1.94
N GLU A 26 -6.58 -0.09 1.24
CA GLU A 26 -7.79 0.55 1.74
C GLU A 26 -8.92 -0.46 2.00
N VAL A 27 -9.10 -1.44 1.11
CA VAL A 27 -10.06 -2.55 1.29
C VAL A 27 -9.72 -3.36 2.53
N PHE A 28 -8.44 -3.70 2.71
CA PHE A 28 -8.01 -4.48 3.88
C PHE A 28 -8.17 -3.68 5.18
N LEU A 29 -7.80 -2.40 5.17
CA LEU A 29 -7.88 -1.51 6.33
C LEU A 29 -9.31 -1.11 6.69
N ASP A 30 -10.26 -1.25 5.76
CA ASP A 30 -11.64 -0.83 5.90
C ASP A 30 -11.75 0.68 6.22
N GLY A 31 -11.03 1.48 5.44
CA GLY A 31 -10.95 2.93 5.57
C GLY A 31 -10.06 3.56 4.50
N LYS A 32 -10.37 4.81 4.14
CA LYS A 32 -9.60 5.59 3.16
C LYS A 32 -8.29 6.09 3.77
N LEU A 33 -7.22 6.09 2.97
CA LEU A 33 -5.91 6.55 3.39
C LEU A 33 -5.70 8.03 3.06
N TYR A 34 -5.12 8.76 4.02
CA TYR A 34 -4.82 10.18 3.91
C TYR A 34 -3.35 10.44 4.20
N ALA A 35 -2.71 11.26 3.35
CA ALA A 35 -1.30 11.60 3.54
C ALA A 35 -1.04 12.42 4.82
N THR A 36 -2.02 13.19 5.29
CA THR A 36 -1.89 14.04 6.47
C THR A 36 -3.17 14.02 7.32
N ALA A 37 -3.03 14.34 8.60
CA ALA A 37 -4.16 14.53 9.50
C ALA A 37 -5.08 15.67 9.05
N GLN A 38 -4.52 16.72 8.46
CA GLN A 38 -5.30 17.85 7.92
C GLN A 38 -6.20 17.38 6.76
N ALA A 39 -5.65 16.63 5.80
CA ALA A 39 -6.43 16.11 4.68
C ALA A 39 -7.59 15.20 5.14
N LYS A 40 -7.36 14.39 6.19
CA LYS A 40 -8.43 13.59 6.81
C LYS A 40 -9.50 14.48 7.46
N ALA A 41 -9.08 15.51 8.20
CA ALA A 41 -9.99 16.42 8.90
C ALA A 41 -10.86 17.23 7.91
N ASP A 42 -10.26 17.72 6.83
CA ASP A 42 -10.95 18.46 5.76
C ASP A 42 -12.01 17.58 5.06
N ALA A 43 -11.73 16.29 4.92
CA ALA A 43 -12.68 15.31 4.37
C ALA A 43 -13.77 14.88 5.37
N GLN A 44 -13.66 15.27 6.64
CA GLN A 44 -14.57 14.88 7.73
C GLN A 44 -14.80 13.35 7.83
N ASP A 45 -13.79 12.58 7.46
CA ASP A 45 -13.87 11.12 7.39
C ASP A 45 -13.52 10.49 8.74
N LEU A 46 -14.54 10.03 9.47
CA LEU A 46 -14.39 9.40 10.77
C LEU A 46 -13.60 8.09 10.70
N ARG A 47 -13.69 7.36 9.57
CA ARG A 47 -13.04 6.07 9.35
C ARG A 47 -11.69 6.20 8.64
N GLY A 48 -11.34 7.40 8.20
CA GLY A 48 -10.09 7.70 7.52
C GLY A 48 -8.87 7.38 8.37
N ILE A 49 -7.83 6.87 7.73
CA ILE A 49 -6.57 6.47 8.36
C ILE A 49 -5.46 7.35 7.81
N VAL A 50 -4.66 7.94 8.69
CA VAL A 50 -3.47 8.72 8.28
C VAL A 50 -2.34 7.75 7.98
N CYS A 51 -1.70 7.90 6.82
CA CYS A 51 -0.57 7.08 6.41
C CYS A 51 0.58 7.20 7.42
N THR A 52 0.94 6.08 8.02
CA THR A 52 2.16 5.91 8.82
C THR A 52 3.27 5.31 7.95
N PRO A 53 4.54 5.39 8.39
CA PRO A 53 5.64 4.72 7.68
C PRO A 53 5.40 3.23 7.44
N ASP A 54 4.75 2.53 8.39
CA ASP A 54 4.42 1.11 8.27
C ASP A 54 3.38 0.84 7.17
N ILE A 55 2.37 1.71 7.03
CA ILE A 55 1.37 1.63 5.97
C ILE A 55 2.00 1.89 4.59
N ILE A 56 2.91 2.86 4.51
CA ILE A 56 3.66 3.15 3.28
C ILE A 56 4.54 1.95 2.91
N ALA A 57 5.26 1.37 3.88
CA ALA A 57 6.08 0.18 3.65
C ALA A 57 5.25 -1.02 3.17
N ALA A 58 4.06 -1.23 3.73
CA ALA A 58 3.14 -2.27 3.28
C ALA A 58 2.68 -2.05 1.84
N GLN A 59 2.34 -0.81 1.45
CA GLN A 59 1.99 -0.49 0.06
C GLN A 59 3.15 -0.73 -0.90
N LEU A 60 4.38 -0.38 -0.52
CA LEU A 60 5.56 -0.66 -1.35
C LEU A 60 5.79 -2.18 -1.54
N LEU A 61 5.53 -2.99 -0.51
CA LEU A 61 5.55 -4.45 -0.62
C LEU A 61 4.45 -5.00 -1.54
N LEU A 62 3.26 -4.37 -1.53
CA LEU A 62 2.18 -4.74 -2.46
C LEU A 62 2.52 -4.38 -3.90
N VAL A 63 3.09 -3.19 -4.14
CA VAL A 63 3.60 -2.80 -5.47
C VAL A 63 4.66 -3.80 -5.96
N ASP A 64 5.62 -4.16 -5.11
CA ASP A 64 6.66 -5.16 -5.44
C ASP A 64 6.07 -6.57 -5.69
N ALA A 65 4.94 -6.90 -5.07
CA ALA A 65 4.22 -8.15 -5.34
C ALA A 65 3.46 -8.13 -6.69
N LEU A 66 3.01 -6.94 -7.14
CA LEU A 66 2.23 -6.75 -8.37
C LEU A 66 3.09 -6.60 -9.63
N VAL A 67 4.27 -5.98 -9.50
CA VAL A 67 5.12 -5.60 -10.65
C VAL A 67 6.07 -6.71 -11.09
N ALA A 68 6.55 -7.53 -10.16
CA ALA A 68 7.63 -8.46 -10.49
C ALA A 68 7.12 -9.81 -11.02
N ASP A 69 7.92 -10.40 -11.92
CA ASP A 69 7.94 -11.82 -12.31
C ASP A 69 8.38 -12.70 -11.12
N ASN A 70 7.65 -12.56 -10.02
CA ASN A 70 7.84 -13.33 -8.82
C ASN A 70 7.12 -14.66 -9.02
N GLY A 71 7.79 -15.78 -8.72
CA GLY A 71 7.07 -17.05 -8.55
C GLY A 71 5.94 -16.88 -7.51
N GLU A 72 4.87 -17.65 -7.66
CA GLU A 72 3.64 -17.54 -6.85
C GLU A 72 3.93 -17.45 -5.34
N ASP A 73 4.87 -18.26 -4.82
CA ASP A 73 5.30 -18.27 -3.42
C ASP A 73 5.87 -16.91 -2.94
N ALA A 74 6.61 -16.21 -3.81
CA ALA A 74 7.22 -14.93 -3.48
C ALA A 74 6.17 -13.80 -3.47
N VAL A 75 5.19 -13.86 -4.39
CA VAL A 75 4.04 -12.94 -4.39
C VAL A 75 3.24 -13.10 -3.09
N GLU A 76 2.89 -14.34 -2.74
CA GLU A 76 2.11 -14.63 -1.54
C GLU A 76 2.85 -14.16 -0.28
N THR A 77 4.15 -14.48 -0.16
CA THR A 77 4.97 -14.07 0.98
C THR A 77 4.98 -12.55 1.17
N LYS A 78 5.13 -11.78 0.09
CA LYS A 78 5.12 -10.31 0.13
C LYS A 78 3.77 -9.77 0.56
N ARG A 79 2.67 -10.30 0.00
CA ARG A 79 1.30 -9.94 0.39
C ARG A 79 1.01 -10.26 1.86
N THR A 80 1.38 -11.45 2.33
CA THR A 80 1.23 -11.82 3.75
C THR A 80 1.98 -10.85 4.67
N ARG A 81 3.22 -10.47 4.33
CA ARG A 81 3.99 -9.49 5.11
C ARG A 81 3.33 -8.12 5.12
N ALA A 82 2.89 -7.64 3.96
CA ALA A 82 2.17 -6.37 3.85
C ALA A 82 0.90 -6.36 4.71
N PHE A 83 0.05 -7.38 4.60
CA PHE A 83 -1.19 -7.45 5.39
C PHE A 83 -0.94 -7.60 6.89
N ASN A 84 0.13 -8.29 7.29
CA ASN A 84 0.52 -8.35 8.70
C ASN A 84 0.94 -6.98 9.26
N MET A 85 1.58 -6.12 8.46
CA MET A 85 1.88 -4.74 8.84
C MET A 85 0.59 -3.92 8.95
N LEU A 86 -0.31 -4.02 7.96
CA LEU A 86 -1.57 -3.29 7.93
C LEU A 86 -2.55 -3.69 9.03
N ARG A 87 -2.48 -4.94 9.52
CA ARG A 87 -3.45 -5.50 10.48
C ARG A 87 -3.63 -4.66 11.75
N ARG A 88 -2.58 -3.97 12.20
CA ARG A 88 -2.61 -3.11 13.40
C ARG A 88 -3.34 -1.79 13.19
N HIS A 89 -3.52 -1.38 11.94
CA HIS A 89 -4.16 -0.12 11.55
C HIS A 89 -5.58 -0.32 11.03
N ARG A 90 -6.01 -1.58 10.85
CA ARG A 90 -7.33 -1.92 10.34
C ARG A 90 -8.41 -1.45 11.30
N ASN A 91 -9.44 -0.81 10.76
CA ASN A 91 -10.67 -0.56 11.49
C ASN A 91 -11.33 -1.90 11.81
N MET A 92 -11.20 -2.36 13.05
CA MET A 92 -12.01 -3.46 13.56
C MET A 92 -13.34 -2.83 13.97
N GLY A 93 -14.42 -3.18 13.28
CA GLY A 93 -15.74 -2.54 13.36
C GLY A 93 -16.11 -2.02 14.75
N ALA A 94 -16.65 -0.79 14.77
CA ALA A 94 -17.22 -0.16 15.96
C ALA A 94 -18.39 -0.98 16.54
#